data_AF-A0A7X7E0T2-F1
#
_entry.id   AF-A0A7X7E0T2-F1
#
_cell.length_a   1.000
_cell.length_b   1.000
_cell.length_c   1.000
_cell.angle_alpha   90.00
_cell.angle_beta   90.00
_cell.angle_gamma   90.00
#
_symmetry.space_group_name_H-M   'P 1'
#
loop_
_entity.id
_entity.type
_entity.pdbx_description
1 polymer ?
#
loop_
_entity_poly.entity_id
_entity_poly.type
_entity_poly.pdbx_seq_one_letter_code
_entity_poly.pdbx_strand_id
1 'polypeptide(L)'
;LNAIKTMAHNIVSGKHPAEMVKMAESENKNGTAIYILPLFFAKKIKSDTVKIIWPKDGAIASPVFMLIKKNVTEKYRKILDFILSSEMGEMFLKRFFQSVHPQSDNSLFPDSIKWLGWDFLNENDIGGLKTLIRSEFMKIWKP
;
A
#
# COMPACT_ATOMS: atom_id res chain seq x y z
N LEU A 1 -4.76 10.60 -17.87
CA LEU A 1 -5.94 9.75 -18.14
C LEU A 1 -5.64 8.50 -18.97
N ASN A 2 -4.82 8.57 -20.04
CA ASN A 2 -4.48 7.39 -20.86
C ASN A 2 -3.96 6.19 -20.04
N ALA A 3 -3.06 6.41 -19.08
CA ALA A 3 -2.54 5.35 -18.21
C ALA A 3 -3.66 4.63 -17.41
N ILE A 4 -4.67 5.36 -16.93
CA ILE A 4 -5.82 4.77 -16.21
C ILE A 4 -6.65 3.89 -17.16
N LYS A 5 -6.84 4.32 -18.40
CA LYS A 5 -7.55 3.55 -19.42
C LYS A 5 -6.80 2.27 -19.78
N THR A 6 -5.48 2.37 -19.98
CA THR A 6 -4.61 1.20 -20.20
C THR A 6 -4.68 0.24 -19.01
N MET A 7 -4.64 0.74 -17.77
CA MET A 7 -4.78 -0.08 -16.57
C MET A 7 -6.13 -0.80 -16.53
N ALA A 8 -7.23 -0.11 -16.87
CA ALA A 8 -8.58 -0.68 -16.89
C ALA A 8 -8.72 -1.88 -17.84
N HIS A 9 -8.02 -1.88 -18.98
CA HIS A 9 -8.00 -3.00 -19.90
C HIS A 9 -7.23 -4.23 -19.39
N ASN A 10 -6.33 -4.05 -18.41
CA ASN A 10 -5.41 -5.10 -17.95
C ASN A 10 -5.71 -5.60 -16.54
N ILE A 11 -6.71 -5.04 -15.85
CA ILE A 11 -7.15 -5.53 -14.55
C ILE A 11 -8.21 -6.61 -14.73
N VAL A 12 -7.88 -7.83 -14.32
CA VAL A 12 -8.81 -8.97 -14.34
C VAL A 12 -9.85 -8.83 -13.23
N SER A 13 -9.44 -8.58 -12.00
CA SER A 13 -10.37 -8.37 -10.88
C SER A 13 -9.76 -7.55 -9.74
N GLY A 14 -10.60 -6.81 -9.01
CA GLY A 14 -10.26 -6.24 -7.72
C GLY A 14 -10.60 -7.22 -6.61
N LYS A 15 -9.60 -7.64 -5.82
CA LYS A 15 -9.75 -8.60 -4.71
C LYS A 15 -9.15 -8.06 -3.43
N HIS A 16 -9.58 -8.57 -2.28
CA HIS A 16 -8.88 -8.29 -1.04
C HIS A 16 -7.49 -8.95 -1.09
N PRO A 17 -6.42 -8.32 -0.57
CA PRO A 17 -5.06 -8.89 -0.58
C PRO A 17 -4.98 -10.33 -0.02
N ALA A 18 -5.77 -10.66 1.00
CA ALA A 18 -5.82 -12.02 1.55
C ALA A 18 -6.38 -13.06 0.55
N GLU A 19 -7.31 -12.67 -0.33
CA GLU A 19 -7.80 -13.55 -1.40
C GLU A 19 -6.74 -13.72 -2.49
N MET A 20 -6.06 -12.64 -2.86
CA MET A 20 -4.97 -12.66 -3.83
C MET A 20 -3.81 -13.57 -3.38
N VAL A 21 -3.49 -13.62 -2.08
CA VAL A 21 -2.49 -14.58 -1.55
C VAL A 21 -2.92 -16.02 -1.87
N LYS A 22 -4.17 -16.40 -1.58
CA LYS A 22 -4.69 -17.74 -1.89
C LYS A 22 -4.68 -18.05 -3.39
N MET A 23 -5.00 -17.05 -4.21
CA MET A 23 -4.98 -17.18 -5.67
C MET A 23 -3.56 -17.35 -6.22
N ALA A 24 -2.58 -16.66 -5.64
CA ALA A 24 -1.18 -16.78 -6.01
C ALA A 24 -0.55 -18.11 -5.53
N GLU A 25 -1.08 -18.71 -4.47
CA GLU A 25 -0.57 -19.97 -3.92
C GLU A 25 -1.08 -21.22 -4.62
N SER A 26 -2.23 -21.14 -5.29
CA SER A 26 -2.86 -22.28 -5.96
C SER A 26 -2.63 -22.23 -7.47
N GLU A 27 -2.64 -23.38 -8.13
CA GLU A 27 -2.78 -23.48 -9.60
C GLU A 27 -4.21 -23.08 -10.02
N ASN A 28 -4.58 -21.85 -9.70
CA ASN A 28 -5.91 -21.34 -9.89
C ASN A 28 -6.07 -20.89 -11.34
N LYS A 29 -7.01 -21.53 -12.07
CA LYS A 29 -7.38 -21.13 -13.43
C LYS A 29 -7.86 -19.67 -13.54
N ASN A 30 -8.32 -19.10 -12.43
CA ASN A 30 -8.73 -17.69 -12.32
C ASN A 30 -7.64 -16.79 -11.73
N GLY A 31 -6.42 -17.30 -11.54
CA GLY A 31 -5.26 -16.51 -11.15
C GLY A 31 -4.81 -15.56 -12.26
N THR A 32 -3.89 -14.64 -11.93
CA THR A 32 -3.27 -13.74 -12.89
C THR A 32 -1.75 -13.76 -12.78
N ALA A 33 -1.05 -13.30 -13.82
CA ALA A 33 0.39 -13.25 -13.85
C ALA A 33 0.98 -12.19 -12.89
N ILE A 34 0.22 -11.14 -12.58
CA ILE A 34 0.69 -10.00 -11.77
C ILE A 34 -0.32 -9.67 -10.68
N TYR A 35 0.14 -9.68 -9.42
CA TYR A 35 -0.62 -9.23 -8.26
C TYR A 35 0.03 -7.98 -7.65
N ILE A 36 -0.76 -6.96 -7.36
CA ILE A 36 -0.30 -5.75 -6.65
C ILE A 36 -0.74 -5.89 -5.18
N LEU A 37 0.23 -6.03 -4.28
CA LEU A 37 -0.01 -6.38 -2.88
C LEU A 37 0.84 -5.54 -1.93
N PRO A 38 0.32 -5.19 -0.73
CA PRO A 38 1.16 -4.76 0.37
C PRO A 38 2.18 -5.85 0.74
N LEU A 39 3.41 -5.47 1.10
CA LEU A 39 4.50 -6.42 1.37
C LEU A 39 4.14 -7.44 2.45
N PHE A 40 3.43 -7.02 3.50
CA PHE A 40 2.92 -7.91 4.56
C PHE A 40 2.09 -9.09 4.03
N PHE A 41 1.30 -8.89 2.96
CA PHE A 41 0.54 -9.98 2.34
C PHE A 41 1.42 -10.79 1.40
N ALA A 42 2.26 -10.14 0.60
CA ALA A 42 3.17 -10.82 -0.32
C ALA A 42 4.10 -11.79 0.42
N LYS A 43 4.59 -11.42 1.61
CA LYS A 43 5.43 -12.26 2.47
C LYS A 43 4.71 -13.47 3.07
N LYS A 44 3.39 -13.58 2.93
CA LYS A 44 2.63 -14.76 3.35
C LYS A 44 2.50 -15.81 2.26
N ILE A 45 2.82 -15.48 1.01
CA ILE A 45 2.76 -16.42 -0.11
C ILE A 45 3.89 -17.44 0.06
N LYS A 46 3.53 -18.73 0.10
CA LYS A 46 4.48 -19.84 0.27
C LYS A 46 4.88 -20.54 -1.04
N SER A 47 4.20 -20.22 -2.14
CA SER A 47 4.49 -20.81 -3.45
C SER A 47 5.85 -20.36 -3.96
N ASP A 48 6.66 -21.32 -4.40
CA ASP A 48 7.99 -21.13 -5.01
C ASP A 48 7.91 -20.57 -6.43
N THR A 49 6.76 -20.71 -7.09
CA THR A 49 6.48 -20.15 -8.41
C THR A 49 6.23 -18.64 -8.41
N VAL A 50 6.08 -18.02 -7.24
CA VAL A 50 5.78 -16.59 -7.09
C VAL A 50 7.02 -15.83 -6.64
N LYS A 51 7.32 -14.72 -7.34
CA LYS A 51 8.41 -13.82 -6.99
C LYS A 51 7.90 -12.43 -6.65
N ILE A 52 8.39 -11.87 -5.54
CA ILE A 52 8.17 -10.47 -5.19
C ILE A 52 9.11 -9.59 -6.02
N ILE A 53 8.55 -8.62 -6.74
CA ILE A 53 9.29 -7.69 -7.61
C ILE A 53 8.99 -6.26 -7.16
N TRP A 54 10.04 -5.48 -6.96
CA TRP A 54 9.94 -4.03 -6.79
C TRP A 54 10.02 -3.33 -8.15
N PRO A 55 9.11 -2.37 -8.46
CA PRO A 55 9.21 -1.58 -9.68
C PRO A 55 10.50 -0.76 -9.70
N LYS A 56 11.17 -0.68 -10.86
CA LYS A 56 12.42 0.09 -11.02
C LYS A 56 12.24 1.57 -10.72
N ASP A 57 11.06 2.10 -10.97
CA ASP A 57 10.69 3.50 -10.75
C ASP A 57 10.06 3.74 -9.36
N GLY A 58 10.14 2.75 -8.47
CA GLY A 58 9.75 2.84 -7.07
C GLY A 58 8.44 2.14 -6.73
N ALA A 59 8.37 1.60 -5.51
CA ALA A 59 7.18 0.95 -5.00
C ALA A 59 6.12 1.95 -4.57
N ILE A 60 4.84 1.64 -4.78
CA ILE A 60 3.74 2.50 -4.33
C ILE A 60 3.74 2.52 -2.79
N ALA A 61 3.86 3.71 -2.21
CA ALA A 61 3.75 3.92 -0.78
C ALA A 61 2.36 4.50 -0.43
N SER A 62 1.67 3.81 0.47
CA SER A 62 0.41 4.26 1.05
C SER A 62 0.64 4.53 2.54
N PRO A 63 0.98 5.77 2.92
CA PRO A 63 1.24 6.10 4.32
C PRO A 63 0.00 5.86 5.19
N VAL A 64 0.23 5.32 6.38
CA VAL A 64 -0.79 5.18 7.42
C VAL A 64 -0.61 6.35 8.38
N PHE A 65 -1.68 7.11 8.59
CA PHE A 65 -1.64 8.29 9.44
C PHE A 65 -2.38 8.05 10.74
N MET A 66 -1.84 8.62 11.82
CA MET A 66 -2.54 8.78 13.08
C MET A 66 -2.89 10.26 13.24
N LEU A 67 -4.15 10.54 13.60
CA LEU A 67 -4.62 11.88 13.89
C LEU A 67 -5.11 11.92 15.34
N ILE A 68 -4.65 12.94 16.08
CA ILE A 68 -5.12 13.23 17.43
C ILE A 68 -5.69 14.65 17.50
N LYS A 69 -6.81 14.81 18.21
CA LYS A 69 -7.36 16.14 18.47
C LYS A 69 -6.44 16.89 19.42
N LYS A 70 -6.12 18.14 19.08
CA LYS A 70 -5.18 19.00 19.85
C LYS A 70 -5.51 19.09 21.34
N ASN A 71 -6.79 19.11 21.70
CA ASN A 71 -7.26 19.30 23.07
C ASN A 71 -7.20 18.04 23.96
N VAL A 72 -6.82 16.88 23.42
CA VAL A 72 -6.75 15.63 24.18
C VAL A 72 -5.37 14.97 24.12
N THR A 73 -4.36 15.63 23.55
CA THR A 73 -3.01 15.08 23.41
C THR A 73 -2.45 14.59 24.75
N GLU A 74 -2.56 15.39 25.81
CA GLU A 74 -2.01 15.03 27.12
C GLU A 74 -2.76 13.85 27.75
N LYS A 75 -4.08 13.79 27.56
CA LYS A 75 -4.91 12.65 27.99
C LYS A 75 -4.44 11.33 27.37
N TYR A 76 -3.93 11.37 26.15
CA TYR A 76 -3.47 10.19 25.40
C TYR A 76 -1.94 10.08 25.31
N ARG A 77 -1.19 10.83 26.13
CA ARG A 77 0.29 10.86 26.08
C ARG A 77 0.88 9.44 26.10
N LYS A 78 0.47 8.60 27.05
CA LYS A 78 1.00 7.23 27.19
C LYS A 78 0.84 6.36 25.94
N ILE A 79 -0.32 6.43 25.26
CA ILE A 79 -0.54 5.64 24.05
C ILE A 79 0.22 6.22 22.86
N LEU A 80 0.36 7.55 22.78
CA LEU A 80 1.19 8.20 21.76
C LEU A 80 2.66 7.84 21.92
N ASP A 81 3.19 7.92 23.14
CA ASP A 81 4.59 7.58 23.43
C ASP A 81 4.88 6.12 23.07
N PHE A 82 3.95 5.21 23.36
CA PHE A 82 4.08 3.82 22.96
C PHE A 82 4.07 3.66 21.43
N ILE A 83 3.13 4.26 20.70
CA ILE A 83 3.07 4.11 19.24
C ILE A 83 4.27 4.77 18.54
N LEU A 84 4.82 5.83 19.13
CA LEU A 84 6.01 6.52 18.62
C LEU A 84 7.33 5.93 19.16
N SER A 85 7.28 4.87 19.95
CA SER A 85 8.48 4.25 20.52
C SER A 85 9.28 3.45 19.49
N SER A 86 10.55 3.19 19.82
CA SER A 86 11.39 2.25 19.08
C SER A 86 10.79 0.84 19.05
N GLU A 87 10.15 0.39 20.14
CA GLU A 87 9.48 -0.91 20.24
C GLU A 87 8.38 -1.06 19.18
N MET A 88 7.54 -0.04 19.01
CA MET A 88 6.51 -0.04 17.97
C MET A 88 7.12 -0.01 16.57
N GLY A 89 8.17 0.79 16.37
CA GLY A 89 8.92 0.82 15.11
C GLY A 89 9.46 -0.55 14.71
N GLU A 90 10.08 -1.27 15.65
CA GLU A 90 10.52 -2.65 15.43
C GLU A 90 9.37 -3.61 15.13
N MET A 91 8.23 -3.45 15.81
CA MET A 91 7.05 -4.28 15.55
C MET A 91 6.54 -4.09 14.12
N PHE A 92 6.53 -2.86 13.61
CA PHE A 92 6.18 -2.59 12.21
C PHE A 92 7.14 -3.29 11.24
N LEU A 93 8.45 -3.18 11.46
CA LEU A 93 9.45 -3.85 10.62
C LEU A 93 9.25 -5.38 10.61
N LYS A 94 9.05 -6.00 11.78
CA LYS A 94 8.77 -7.43 11.93
C LYS A 94 7.50 -7.88 11.22
N ARG A 95 6.58 -6.95 10.93
CA ARG A 95 5.34 -7.19 10.18
C ARG A 95 5.37 -6.62 8.76
N PHE A 96 6.55 -6.28 8.25
CA PHE A 96 6.74 -5.76 6.88
C PHE A 96 5.99 -4.46 6.61
N PHE A 97 5.89 -3.62 7.64
CA PHE A 97 5.52 -2.21 7.53
C PHE A 97 6.77 -1.36 7.69
N GLN A 98 6.96 -0.42 6.76
CA GLN A 98 8.05 0.54 6.86
C GLN A 98 7.81 1.41 8.11
N SER A 99 8.84 1.55 8.94
CA SER A 99 8.76 2.35 10.16
C SER A 99 9.33 3.75 9.92
N VAL A 100 8.70 4.75 10.53
CA VAL A 100 9.15 6.15 10.51
C VAL A 100 9.95 6.54 11.75
N HIS A 101 10.18 5.61 12.68
CA HIS A 101 10.99 5.88 13.86
C HIS A 101 12.47 6.10 13.44
N PRO A 102 13.18 7.11 13.97
CA PRO A 102 14.53 7.47 13.49
C PRO A 102 15.59 6.37 13.60
N GLN A 103 15.40 5.43 14.53
CA GLN A 103 16.32 4.31 14.75
C GLN A 103 15.93 3.03 14.00
N SER A 104 14.86 3.06 13.20
CA SER A 104 14.41 1.88 12.47
C SER A 104 15.27 1.62 11.23
N ASP A 105 15.73 0.37 11.08
CA ASP A 105 16.36 -0.10 9.85
C ASP A 105 15.29 -0.56 8.85
N ASN A 106 15.14 0.20 7.76
CA ASN A 106 14.20 -0.09 6.68
C ASN A 106 14.86 -0.76 5.46
N SER A 107 16.06 -1.34 5.59
CA SER A 107 16.81 -1.99 4.51
C SER A 107 16.08 -3.13 3.78
N LEU A 108 15.01 -3.68 4.37
CA LEU A 108 14.14 -4.68 3.75
C LEU A 108 13.15 -4.11 2.71
N PHE A 109 13.02 -2.78 2.63
CA PHE A 109 12.13 -2.06 1.73
C PHE A 109 12.92 -1.43 0.57
N PRO A 110 12.29 -1.12 -0.58
CA PRO A 110 12.98 -0.48 -1.69
C PRO A 110 13.31 0.98 -1.35
N ASP A 111 14.49 1.44 -1.79
CA ASP A 111 14.96 2.81 -1.56
C ASP A 111 14.08 3.87 -2.27
N SER A 112 13.48 3.48 -3.39
CA SER A 112 12.60 4.35 -4.18
C SER A 112 11.13 4.03 -3.91
N ILE A 113 10.38 5.05 -3.51
CA ILE A 113 8.94 4.99 -3.31
C ILE A 113 8.21 5.98 -4.21
N LYS A 114 6.99 5.62 -4.60
CA LYS A 114 6.03 6.47 -5.28
C LYS A 114 4.97 6.88 -4.30
N TRP A 115 5.02 8.15 -3.92
CA TRP A 115 4.02 8.80 -3.09
C TRP A 115 3.75 10.20 -3.67
N LEU A 116 2.50 10.63 -3.63
CA LEU A 116 2.07 11.88 -4.27
C LEU A 116 2.71 13.13 -3.65
N GLY A 117 3.14 13.06 -2.39
CA GLY A 117 3.68 14.21 -1.68
C GLY A 117 2.61 15.03 -0.97
N TRP A 118 2.99 15.74 0.09
CA TRP A 118 2.08 16.62 0.83
C TRP A 118 1.61 17.81 0.00
N ASP A 119 2.51 18.41 -0.77
CA ASP A 119 2.21 19.59 -1.57
C ASP A 119 1.11 19.27 -2.58
N PHE A 120 1.25 18.16 -3.32
CA PHE A 120 0.20 17.70 -4.22
C PHE A 120 -1.13 17.45 -3.50
N LEU A 121 -1.10 16.80 -2.33
CA LEU A 121 -2.32 16.52 -1.56
C LEU A 121 -3.03 17.78 -1.06
N ASN A 122 -2.26 18.83 -0.72
CA ASN A 122 -2.80 20.10 -0.21
C ASN A 122 -3.28 21.04 -1.33
N GLU A 123 -2.64 20.97 -2.50
CA GLU A 123 -2.90 21.88 -3.63
C GLU A 123 -3.98 21.36 -4.59
N ASN A 124 -4.45 20.12 -4.43
CA ASN A 124 -5.38 19.48 -5.36
C ASN A 124 -6.65 18.99 -4.66
N ASP A 125 -7.79 19.04 -5.37
CA ASP A 125 -9.02 18.36 -4.95
C ASP A 125 -8.89 16.84 -5.14
N ILE A 126 -8.43 16.17 -4.09
CA ILE A 126 -8.28 14.71 -4.07
C ILE A 126 -9.63 14.00 -4.21
N GLY A 127 -10.72 14.59 -3.72
CA GLY A 127 -12.07 14.05 -3.88
C GLY A 127 -12.52 14.03 -5.34
N GLY A 128 -12.33 15.16 -6.02
CA GLY A 128 -12.57 15.32 -7.45
C GLY A 128 -11.68 14.40 -8.30
N LEU A 129 -10.38 14.35 -8.03
CA LEU A 129 -9.44 13.48 -8.74
C LEU A 129 -9.81 12.00 -8.60
N LYS A 130 -10.17 11.53 -7.41
CA LYS A 130 -10.65 10.15 -7.19
C LYS A 130 -11.89 9.85 -8.02
N THR A 131 -12.83 10.79 -8.05
CA THR A 131 -14.09 10.65 -8.80
C THR A 131 -13.83 10.57 -10.29
N LEU A 132 -12.98 11.45 -10.82
CA LEU A 132 -12.56 11.46 -12.22
C LEU A 132 -11.86 10.15 -12.61
N ILE A 133 -10.85 9.73 -11.83
CA ILE A 133 -10.10 8.50 -12.09
C ILE A 133 -11.03 7.29 -12.09
N ARG A 134 -11.91 7.18 -11.08
CA ARG A 134 -12.88 6.09 -11.00
C ARG A 134 -13.83 6.10 -12.20
N SER A 135 -14.36 7.25 -12.58
CA SER A 135 -15.27 7.36 -13.73
C SER A 135 -14.59 6.87 -15.02
N GLU A 136 -13.38 7.36 -15.31
CA GLU A 136 -12.63 6.96 -16.52
C GLU A 136 -12.26 5.48 -16.51
N PHE A 137 -11.90 4.93 -15.34
CA PHE A 137 -11.59 3.52 -15.19
C PHE A 137 -12.81 2.62 -15.44
N MET A 138 -13.95 2.94 -14.83
CA MET A 138 -15.18 2.13 -14.91
C MET A 138 -15.86 2.17 -16.27
N LYS A 139 -15.55 3.17 -17.14
CA LYS A 139 -16.01 3.18 -18.53
C LYS A 139 -15.47 1.99 -19.35
N ILE A 140 -14.33 1.45 -18.93
CA ILE A 140 -13.61 0.39 -19.65
C ILE A 140 -13.67 -0.92 -18.88
N TRP A 141 -13.38 -0.88 -17.57
CA TRP A 141 -13.31 -2.07 -16.75
C TRP A 141 -14.71 -2.62 -16.46
N LYS A 142 -15.01 -3.79 -17.03
CA LYS A 142 -16.25 -4.54 -16.82
C LYS A 142 -15.93 -5.71 -15.88
N PRO A 143 -16.37 -5.68 -14.62
CA PRO A 143 -16.08 -6.72 -13.63
C PRO A 143 -16.73 -8.07 -13.96
#